data_AF-A0A0W0SHP8-F1
#
_entry.id   AF-A0A0W0SHP8-F1
#
_cell.length_a   1.000
_cell.length_b   1.000
_cell.length_c   1.000
_cell.angle_alpha   90.00
_cell.angle_beta   90.00
_cell.angle_gamma   90.00
#
_symmetry.space_group_name_H-M   'P 1'
#
loop_
_entity.id
_entity.type
_entity.pdbx_description
1 polymer ?
#
loop_
_entity_poly.entity_id
_entity_poly.type
_entity_poly.pdbx_seq_one_letter_code
_entity_poly.pdbx_strand_id
1 'polypeptide(L)'
;MQSEEIINKIPNEERPTLSDEALHAQANQYIDEFKQLIFQSLPSVISQIIEREVWKKRNNPYKNFGEYALEKSSDGLGITNNEMLWLLRSAMDVNTQHVAHWGDVLNVVDNSVRVYAKENKISIKDLNHDLREQDNTNPNLHQENNITYLPSHSRSIDGQLMKLKKKDPLAYEQVIQGKMKINEAWIKVPRKQQQPIESIKNKFFNLSQADREAFLEWLEQEKDNLQN
;
A
#
# COMPACT_ATOMS: atom_id res chain seq x y z
N MET A 1 -37.94 -28.46 -29.84
CA MET A 1 -38.94 -27.46 -30.28
C MET A 1 -39.38 -26.73 -29.03
N GLN A 2 -38.58 -25.75 -28.60
CA GLN A 2 -38.81 -24.32 -28.80
C GLN A 2 -39.97 -23.81 -27.94
N SER A 3 -39.60 -23.41 -26.74
CA SER A 3 -40.40 -22.62 -25.81
C SER A 3 -39.39 -21.68 -25.15
N GLU A 4 -39.71 -20.38 -25.13
CA GLU A 4 -38.99 -19.30 -24.45
C GLU A 4 -37.86 -18.60 -25.22
N GLU A 5 -38.16 -18.12 -26.44
CA GLU A 5 -37.57 -16.87 -26.93
C GLU A 5 -38.35 -15.68 -26.30
N ILE A 6 -37.96 -15.29 -25.09
CA ILE A 6 -38.25 -13.95 -24.55
C ILE A 6 -36.90 -13.31 -24.21
N ILE A 7 -36.08 -13.14 -25.23
CA ILE A 7 -34.99 -12.15 -25.23
C ILE A 7 -35.54 -10.94 -25.98
N ASN A 8 -36.49 -10.26 -25.34
CA ASN A 8 -36.97 -8.98 -25.81
C ASN A 8 -35.88 -7.94 -25.56
N LYS A 9 -35.19 -7.59 -26.64
CA LYS A 9 -34.67 -6.25 -26.96
C LYS A 9 -34.47 -5.36 -25.73
N ILE A 10 -33.27 -5.39 -25.17
CA ILE A 10 -32.73 -4.21 -24.47
C ILE A 10 -32.69 -3.12 -25.54
N PRO A 11 -33.46 -2.02 -25.43
CA PRO A 11 -33.23 -0.87 -26.28
C PRO A 11 -31.80 -0.42 -25.96
N ASN A 12 -30.95 -0.35 -26.98
CA ASN A 12 -29.81 0.55 -26.93
C ASN A 12 -30.39 1.95 -26.76
N GLU A 13 -30.68 2.34 -25.51
CA GLU A 13 -30.76 3.75 -25.16
C GLU A 13 -29.36 4.30 -25.44
N GLU A 14 -29.23 4.93 -26.60
CA GLU A 14 -28.20 5.93 -26.85
C GLU A 14 -28.23 6.85 -25.63
N ARG A 15 -27.29 6.67 -24.70
CA ARG A 15 -27.10 7.62 -23.60
C ARG A 15 -26.98 8.97 -24.28
N PRO A 16 -27.84 9.95 -23.98
CA PRO A 16 -27.72 11.26 -24.57
C PRO A 16 -26.29 11.72 -24.31
N THR A 17 -25.56 11.98 -25.39
CA THR A 17 -24.20 12.49 -25.29
C THR A 17 -24.35 13.86 -24.66
N LEU A 18 -24.01 13.93 -23.36
CA LEU A 18 -24.07 15.17 -22.60
C LEU A 18 -23.21 16.21 -23.31
N SER A 19 -23.68 17.46 -23.35
CA SER A 19 -22.85 18.56 -23.82
C SER A 19 -21.62 18.70 -22.91
N ASP A 20 -20.54 19.28 -23.44
CA ASP A 20 -19.31 19.53 -22.67
C ASP A 20 -19.59 20.28 -21.37
N GLU A 21 -20.52 21.25 -21.39
CA GLU A 21 -20.95 22.01 -20.21
C GLU A 21 -21.67 21.14 -19.19
N ALA A 22 -22.52 20.20 -19.64
CA ALA A 22 -23.23 19.27 -18.76
C ALA A 22 -22.29 18.23 -18.17
N LEU A 23 -21.29 17.76 -18.92
CA LEU A 23 -20.22 16.90 -18.42
C LEU A 23 -19.39 17.62 -17.35
N HIS A 24 -19.05 18.89 -17.58
CA HIS A 24 -18.32 19.70 -16.61
C HIS A 24 -19.13 19.90 -15.31
N ALA A 25 -20.40 20.28 -15.43
CA ALA A 25 -21.27 20.45 -14.28
C ALA A 25 -21.45 19.15 -13.48
N GLN A 26 -21.64 18.02 -14.17
CA GLN A 26 -21.77 16.71 -13.54
C GLN A 26 -20.46 16.27 -12.86
N ALA A 27 -19.30 16.53 -13.47
CA ALA A 27 -18.01 16.26 -12.86
C ALA A 27 -17.82 17.06 -11.57
N ASN A 28 -18.15 18.36 -11.58
CA ASN A 28 -18.08 19.20 -10.38
C ASN A 28 -19.01 18.68 -9.28
N GLN A 29 -20.24 18.30 -9.63
CA GLN A 29 -21.17 17.71 -8.68
C GLN A 29 -20.59 16.46 -8.01
N TYR A 30 -20.06 15.52 -8.79
CA TYR A 30 -19.46 14.30 -8.23
C TYR A 30 -18.22 14.58 -7.39
N ILE A 31 -17.39 15.55 -7.78
CA ILE A 31 -16.23 15.97 -6.98
C ILE A 31 -16.69 16.52 -5.62
N ASP A 32 -17.71 17.36 -5.60
CA ASP A 32 -18.23 17.97 -4.37
C ASP A 32 -18.89 16.92 -3.45
N GLU A 33 -19.73 16.05 -4.01
CA GLU A 33 -20.35 14.94 -3.27
C GLU A 33 -19.29 13.99 -2.70
N PHE A 34 -18.31 13.61 -3.52
CA PHE A 34 -17.21 12.75 -3.10
C PHE A 34 -16.40 13.39 -1.97
N LYS A 35 -16.07 14.68 -2.09
CA LYS A 35 -15.33 15.41 -1.06
C LYS A 35 -16.06 15.42 0.27
N GLN A 36 -17.37 15.66 0.25
CA GLN A 36 -18.20 15.65 1.46
C GLN A 36 -18.25 14.24 2.08
N LEU A 37 -18.49 13.21 1.27
CA LEU A 37 -18.62 11.85 1.77
C LEU A 37 -17.30 11.29 2.30
N ILE A 38 -16.22 11.39 1.54
CA ILE A 38 -14.97 10.66 1.80
C ILE A 38 -14.03 11.42 2.73
N PHE A 39 -13.98 12.75 2.67
CA PHE A 39 -13.05 13.54 3.47
C PHE A 39 -13.71 14.24 4.68
N GLN A 40 -15.03 14.17 4.83
CA GLN A 40 -15.73 14.77 5.97
C GLN A 40 -16.60 13.75 6.73
N SER A 41 -17.57 13.14 6.05
CA SER A 41 -18.55 12.26 6.69
C SER A 41 -17.94 10.91 7.10
N LEU A 42 -17.30 10.19 6.18
CA LEU A 42 -16.72 8.87 6.43
C LEU A 42 -15.65 8.89 7.54
N PRO A 43 -14.68 9.85 7.57
CA PRO A 43 -13.70 9.93 8.65
C PRO A 43 -14.35 10.14 10.02
N SER A 44 -15.42 10.95 10.10
CA SER A 44 -16.17 11.17 11.33
C SER A 44 -16.83 9.89 11.83
N VAL A 45 -17.48 9.14 10.93
CA VAL A 45 -18.14 7.88 11.28
C VAL A 45 -17.12 6.80 11.68
N ILE A 46 -16.03 6.66 10.92
CA ILE A 46 -14.95 5.72 11.26
C ILE A 46 -14.33 6.06 12.62
N SER A 47 -14.11 7.34 12.91
CA SER A 47 -13.60 7.76 14.23
C SER A 47 -14.54 7.35 15.36
N GLN A 48 -15.85 7.54 15.19
CA GLN A 48 -16.84 7.09 16.18
C GLN A 48 -16.88 5.56 16.31
N ILE A 49 -16.75 4.82 15.21
CA ILE A 49 -16.66 3.35 15.22
C ILE A 49 -15.45 2.90 16.06
N ILE A 50 -14.31 3.58 15.87
CA ILE A 50 -13.05 3.34 16.56
C ILE A 50 -13.14 3.68 18.05
N GLU A 51 -13.53 4.90 18.39
CA GLU A 51 -13.64 5.37 19.77
C GLU A 51 -14.61 4.52 20.60
N ARG A 52 -15.70 4.06 19.97
CA ARG A 52 -16.70 3.23 20.64
C ARG A 52 -16.38 1.74 20.58
N GLU A 53 -15.29 1.35 19.92
CA GLU A 53 -14.89 -0.04 19.66
C GLU A 53 -16.06 -0.90 19.17
N VAL A 54 -16.81 -0.41 18.17
CA VAL A 54 -18.09 -1.00 17.73
C VAL A 54 -17.94 -2.48 17.36
N TRP A 55 -16.80 -2.88 16.80
CA TRP A 55 -16.51 -4.27 16.43
C TRP A 55 -16.54 -5.26 17.59
N LYS A 56 -16.27 -4.81 18.83
CA LYS A 56 -16.35 -5.66 20.02
C LYS A 56 -17.79 -5.84 20.52
N LYS A 57 -18.72 -5.02 20.04
CA LYS A 57 -20.12 -4.93 20.50
C LYS A 57 -21.11 -5.46 19.47
N ARG A 58 -20.63 -6.01 18.35
CA ARG A 58 -21.45 -6.67 17.33
C ARG A 58 -22.02 -7.99 17.86
N ASN A 59 -22.97 -8.56 17.13
CA ASN A 59 -23.57 -9.86 17.47
C ASN A 59 -22.49 -10.95 17.52
N ASN A 60 -21.52 -10.88 16.61
CA ASN A 60 -20.29 -11.66 16.65
C ASN A 60 -19.09 -10.72 16.85
N PRO A 61 -18.56 -10.61 18.08
CA PRO A 61 -17.44 -9.72 18.35
C PRO A 61 -16.18 -10.09 17.56
N TYR A 62 -15.55 -9.10 16.94
CA TYR A 62 -14.27 -9.27 16.27
C TYR A 62 -13.11 -9.03 17.24
N LYS A 63 -11.96 -9.68 17.01
CA LYS A 63 -10.80 -9.55 17.87
C LYS A 63 -10.16 -8.16 17.78
N ASN A 64 -10.14 -7.58 16.58
CA ASN A 64 -9.52 -6.29 16.28
C ASN A 64 -10.27 -5.57 15.14
N PHE A 65 -9.94 -4.30 14.94
CA PHE A 65 -10.56 -3.49 13.89
C PHE A 65 -10.27 -4.02 12.48
N GLY A 66 -9.09 -4.63 12.26
CA GLY A 66 -8.72 -5.21 10.97
C GLY A 66 -9.64 -6.35 10.54
N GLU A 67 -9.97 -7.27 11.45
CA GLU A 67 -10.92 -8.36 11.17
C GLU A 67 -12.30 -7.80 10.83
N TYR A 68 -12.78 -6.83 11.60
CA TYR A 68 -14.05 -6.15 11.33
C TYR A 68 -14.07 -5.42 9.99
N ALA A 69 -12.97 -4.75 9.64
CA ALA A 69 -12.85 -4.01 8.40
C ALA A 69 -12.92 -4.93 7.17
N LEU A 70 -12.22 -6.06 7.21
CA LEU A 70 -12.14 -6.99 6.07
C LEU A 70 -13.27 -8.04 6.03
N GLU A 71 -14.11 -8.11 7.07
CA GLU A 71 -15.24 -9.05 7.10
C GLU A 71 -16.27 -8.71 6.01
N LYS A 72 -16.62 -9.72 5.20
CA LYS A 72 -17.49 -9.59 4.02
C LYS A 72 -18.98 -9.56 4.36
N SER A 73 -19.36 -10.10 5.51
CA SER A 73 -20.76 -10.08 5.94
C SER A 73 -21.26 -8.65 6.21
N SER A 74 -22.59 -8.49 6.29
CA SER A 74 -23.22 -7.24 6.70
C SER A 74 -22.89 -6.82 8.15
N ASP A 75 -22.20 -7.68 8.89
CA ASP A 75 -21.74 -7.40 10.25
C ASP A 75 -20.39 -6.65 10.28
N GLY A 76 -19.63 -6.67 9.19
CA GLY A 76 -18.34 -5.97 8.98
C GLY A 76 -18.43 -4.72 8.10
N LEU A 77 -17.28 -4.15 7.73
CA LEU A 77 -17.21 -3.03 6.77
C LEU A 77 -17.13 -3.47 5.31
N GLY A 78 -16.88 -4.75 5.02
CA GLY A 78 -16.87 -5.27 3.66
C GLY A 78 -15.72 -4.75 2.79
N ILE A 79 -14.56 -4.44 3.37
CA ILE A 79 -13.39 -4.01 2.60
C ILE A 79 -12.75 -5.23 1.93
N THR A 80 -13.08 -5.47 0.67
CA THR A 80 -12.73 -6.71 -0.03
C THR A 80 -11.71 -6.56 -1.15
N ASN A 81 -11.43 -5.33 -1.60
CA ASN A 81 -10.50 -5.07 -2.69
C ASN A 81 -9.58 -3.88 -2.37
N ASN A 82 -8.59 -3.65 -3.24
CA ASN A 82 -7.59 -2.61 -3.02
C ASN A 82 -8.18 -1.19 -3.04
N GLU A 83 -9.25 -0.93 -3.80
CA GLU A 83 -9.90 0.40 -3.88
C GLU A 83 -10.62 0.75 -2.58
N MET A 84 -11.39 -0.20 -2.04
CA MET A 84 -12.03 -0.04 -0.74
C MET A 84 -11.00 0.10 0.37
N LEU A 85 -9.88 -0.64 0.29
CA LEU A 85 -8.79 -0.53 1.25
C LEU A 85 -8.12 0.85 1.18
N TRP A 86 -7.95 1.40 -0.02
CA TRP A 86 -7.47 2.76 -0.23
C TRP A 86 -8.44 3.81 0.31
N LEU A 87 -9.75 3.60 0.14
CA LEU A 87 -10.78 4.47 0.69
C LEU A 87 -10.72 4.51 2.21
N LEU A 88 -10.67 3.34 2.85
CA LEU A 88 -10.54 3.22 4.30
C LEU A 88 -9.27 3.90 4.80
N ARG A 89 -8.13 3.65 4.14
CA ARG A 89 -6.87 4.33 4.46
C ARG A 89 -7.03 5.84 4.44
N SER A 90 -7.62 6.38 3.36
CA SER A 90 -7.80 7.82 3.17
C SER A 90 -8.68 8.42 4.26
N ALA A 91 -9.72 7.69 4.70
CA ALA A 91 -10.57 8.12 5.79
C ALA A 91 -9.87 8.09 7.17
N MET A 92 -8.96 7.14 7.38
CA MET A 92 -8.21 6.97 8.64
C MET A 92 -6.96 7.86 8.75
N ASP A 93 -6.44 8.36 7.63
CA ASP A 93 -5.24 9.22 7.58
C ASP A 93 -5.52 10.64 8.10
N VAL A 94 -6.79 11.01 8.31
CA VAL A 94 -7.18 12.30 8.88
C VAL A 94 -6.57 12.45 10.28
N ASN A 95 -5.61 13.36 10.41
CA ASN A 95 -4.89 13.70 11.64
C ASN A 95 -4.05 12.56 12.27
N THR A 96 -3.78 11.47 11.55
CA THR A 96 -2.96 10.34 12.02
C THR A 96 -3.41 9.69 13.34
N GLN A 97 -4.68 9.85 13.73
CA GLN A 97 -5.17 9.39 15.04
C GLN A 97 -5.38 7.88 15.11
N HIS A 98 -5.64 7.22 13.97
CA HIS A 98 -6.07 5.83 13.91
C HIS A 98 -4.99 4.85 13.45
N VAL A 99 -3.70 5.21 13.60
CA VAL A 99 -2.56 4.42 13.10
C VAL A 99 -2.49 3.02 13.73
N ALA A 100 -2.87 2.87 15.01
CA ALA A 100 -2.95 1.57 15.67
C ALA A 100 -3.90 0.60 14.93
N HIS A 101 -5.12 1.08 14.67
CA HIS A 101 -6.16 0.33 14.00
C HIS A 101 -5.84 0.08 12.53
N TRP A 102 -5.17 1.04 11.88
CA TRP A 102 -4.62 0.81 10.54
C TRP A 102 -3.57 -0.31 10.54
N GLY A 103 -2.70 -0.35 11.56
CA GLY A 103 -1.77 -1.45 11.77
C GLY A 103 -2.46 -2.80 11.88
N ASP A 104 -3.60 -2.89 12.56
CA ASP A 104 -4.41 -4.12 12.62
C ASP A 104 -4.93 -4.52 11.24
N VAL A 105 -5.51 -3.58 10.48
CA VAL A 105 -5.96 -3.81 9.09
C VAL A 105 -4.82 -4.37 8.24
N LEU A 106 -3.65 -3.75 8.26
CA LEU A 106 -2.49 -4.19 7.48
C LEU A 106 -2.00 -5.59 7.86
N ASN A 107 -2.13 -6.02 9.12
CA ASN A 107 -1.79 -7.40 9.50
C ASN A 107 -2.76 -8.41 8.88
N VAL A 108 -4.06 -8.11 8.88
CA VAL A 108 -5.06 -9.01 8.27
C VAL A 108 -4.87 -9.03 6.75
N VAL A 109 -4.60 -7.88 6.12
CA VAL A 109 -4.30 -7.77 4.69
C VAL A 109 -3.07 -8.61 4.30
N ASP A 110 -1.94 -8.50 5.03
CA ASP A 110 -0.72 -9.29 4.73
C ASP A 110 -1.01 -10.79 4.71
N ASN A 111 -1.84 -11.27 5.65
CA ASN A 111 -2.25 -12.67 5.69
C ASN A 111 -3.16 -13.03 4.51
N SER A 112 -4.20 -12.24 4.23
CA SER A 112 -5.14 -12.49 3.14
C SER A 112 -4.44 -12.54 1.77
N VAL A 113 -3.52 -11.61 1.52
CA VAL A 113 -2.75 -11.56 0.26
C VAL A 113 -1.85 -12.80 0.11
N ARG A 114 -1.21 -13.25 1.19
CA ARG A 114 -0.40 -14.48 1.17
C ARG A 114 -1.22 -15.72 0.89
N VAL A 115 -2.42 -15.81 1.48
CA VAL A 115 -3.37 -16.91 1.23
C VAL A 115 -3.80 -16.90 -0.24
N TYR A 116 -4.23 -15.75 -0.74
CA TYR A 116 -4.61 -15.58 -2.15
C TYR A 116 -3.48 -15.98 -3.11
N ALA A 117 -2.26 -15.51 -2.87
CA ALA A 117 -1.09 -15.85 -3.69
C ALA A 117 -0.83 -17.36 -3.71
N LYS A 118 -0.96 -18.01 -2.55
CA LYS A 118 -0.78 -19.46 -2.42
C LYS A 118 -1.86 -20.24 -3.17
N GLU A 119 -3.12 -19.83 -3.05
CA GLU A 119 -4.26 -20.49 -3.72
C GLU A 119 -4.18 -20.37 -5.24
N ASN A 120 -3.74 -19.21 -5.73
CA ASN A 120 -3.65 -18.91 -7.17
C ASN A 120 -2.27 -19.21 -7.77
N LYS A 121 -1.33 -19.76 -6.98
CA LYS A 121 0.06 -20.07 -7.39
C LYS A 121 0.81 -18.86 -7.97
N ILE A 122 0.54 -17.67 -7.44
CA ILE A 122 1.20 -16.41 -7.81
C ILE A 122 2.42 -16.20 -6.90
N SER A 123 3.53 -15.72 -7.45
CA SER A 123 4.67 -15.34 -6.62
C SER A 123 4.32 -14.09 -5.81
N ILE A 124 4.59 -14.11 -4.50
CA ILE A 124 4.35 -12.95 -3.62
C ILE A 124 5.08 -11.68 -4.13
N LYS A 125 6.18 -11.85 -4.86
CA LYS A 125 6.94 -10.72 -5.45
C LYS A 125 6.10 -9.93 -6.45
N ASP A 126 5.19 -10.61 -7.13
CA ASP A 126 4.36 -10.06 -8.21
C ASP A 126 3.17 -9.26 -7.67
N LEU A 127 2.93 -9.27 -6.35
CA LEU A 127 1.83 -8.57 -5.68
C LEU A 127 2.31 -7.34 -4.88
N ASN A 128 3.59 -6.94 -5.04
CA ASN A 128 4.16 -5.80 -4.31
C ASN A 128 3.97 -4.49 -5.07
N HIS A 129 2.83 -3.85 -4.84
CA HIS A 129 2.50 -2.56 -5.43
C HIS A 129 2.24 -1.49 -4.38
N ASP A 130 2.30 -0.21 -4.76
CA ASP A 130 1.70 0.85 -3.95
C ASP A 130 0.18 0.63 -3.93
N LEU A 131 -0.49 0.91 -2.82
CA LEU A 131 -1.96 0.89 -2.75
C LEU A 131 -2.59 1.89 -3.74
N ARG A 132 -1.81 2.89 -4.18
CA ARG A 132 -2.20 3.87 -5.21
C ARG A 132 -2.00 3.37 -6.64
N GLU A 133 -1.17 2.34 -6.83
CA GLU A 133 -0.90 1.76 -8.14
C GLU A 133 -1.90 0.62 -8.37
N GLN A 134 -2.79 0.79 -9.34
CA GLN A 134 -3.68 -0.28 -9.75
C GLN A 134 -2.87 -1.35 -10.50
N ASP A 135 -3.14 -2.61 -10.15
CA ASP A 135 -2.57 -3.76 -10.84
C ASP A 135 -3.28 -3.92 -12.19
N ASN A 136 -2.70 -3.32 -13.23
CA ASN A 136 -3.26 -3.35 -14.59
C ASN A 136 -3.17 -4.74 -15.24
N THR A 137 -2.55 -5.71 -14.57
CA THR A 137 -2.31 -7.05 -15.11
C THR A 137 -3.59 -7.86 -15.26
N ASN A 138 -4.63 -7.56 -14.47
CA ASN A 138 -5.96 -8.16 -14.62
C ASN A 138 -7.07 -7.11 -14.41
N PRO A 139 -7.74 -6.63 -15.48
CA PRO A 139 -8.77 -5.59 -15.40
C PRO A 139 -10.04 -6.03 -14.63
N ASN A 140 -10.19 -7.33 -14.32
CA ASN A 140 -11.32 -7.84 -13.54
C ASN A 140 -11.04 -7.92 -12.03
N LEU A 141 -9.84 -7.59 -11.55
CA LEU A 141 -9.48 -7.66 -10.13
C LEU A 141 -10.45 -6.89 -9.21
N HIS A 142 -10.96 -5.75 -9.68
CA HIS A 142 -11.93 -4.93 -8.96
C HIS A 142 -13.27 -5.67 -8.75
N GLN A 143 -13.63 -6.55 -9.68
CA GLN A 143 -14.84 -7.37 -9.65
C GLN A 143 -14.66 -8.64 -8.80
N GLU A 144 -13.42 -9.14 -8.70
CA GLU A 144 -13.10 -10.39 -7.99
C GLU A 144 -13.08 -10.25 -6.46
N ASN A 145 -13.27 -9.06 -5.89
CA ASN A 145 -13.33 -8.83 -4.44
C ASN A 145 -12.13 -9.44 -3.69
N ASN A 146 -10.93 -9.25 -4.27
CA ASN A 146 -9.67 -9.75 -3.74
C ASN A 146 -8.70 -8.60 -3.43
N ILE A 147 -8.09 -8.64 -2.25
CA ILE A 147 -7.00 -7.74 -1.87
C ILE A 147 -5.69 -8.36 -2.33
N THR A 148 -4.96 -7.62 -3.17
CA THR A 148 -3.65 -8.05 -3.71
C THR A 148 -2.50 -7.17 -3.24
N TYR A 149 -2.80 -6.08 -2.54
CA TYR A 149 -1.78 -5.18 -1.98
C TYR A 149 -1.00 -5.81 -0.82
N LEU A 150 0.31 -6.04 -0.98
CA LEU A 150 1.17 -6.52 0.11
C LEU A 150 1.93 -5.39 0.85
N PRO A 151 1.64 -5.12 2.13
CA PRO A 151 2.34 -4.05 2.86
C PRO A 151 3.77 -4.43 3.26
N SER A 152 4.12 -5.72 3.45
CA SER A 152 5.33 -6.12 4.18
C SER A 152 6.68 -5.82 3.51
N HIS A 153 6.74 -5.37 2.25
CA HIS A 153 8.00 -5.14 1.53
C HIS A 153 8.19 -3.75 0.92
N SER A 154 7.17 -2.91 0.90
CA SER A 154 7.25 -1.59 0.28
C SER A 154 8.17 -0.61 1.05
N ARG A 155 8.61 0.45 0.36
CA ARG A 155 9.08 1.70 0.99
C ARG A 155 7.90 2.56 1.47
N SER A 156 6.66 2.13 1.29
CA SER A 156 5.47 2.89 1.68
C SER A 156 5.35 2.97 3.20
N ILE A 157 4.61 3.97 3.68
CA ILE A 157 4.35 4.21 5.11
C ILE A 157 3.76 2.95 5.76
N ASP A 158 2.83 2.28 5.08
CA ASP A 158 2.16 1.07 5.56
C ASP A 158 3.14 -0.08 5.79
N GLY A 159 4.06 -0.29 4.84
CA GLY A 159 5.08 -1.31 4.96
C GLY A 159 6.14 -1.00 6.00
N GLN A 160 6.50 0.28 6.13
CA GLN A 160 7.34 0.74 7.22
C GLN A 160 6.68 0.52 8.58
N LEU A 161 5.36 0.69 8.69
CA LEU A 161 4.62 0.50 9.94
C LEU A 161 4.63 -0.98 10.36
N MET A 162 4.37 -1.87 9.40
CA MET A 162 4.43 -3.32 9.60
C MET A 162 5.84 -3.81 9.96
N LYS A 163 6.88 -3.26 9.31
CA LYS A 163 8.28 -3.56 9.65
C LYS A 163 8.64 -3.03 11.04
N LEU A 164 8.14 -1.86 11.41
CA LEU A 164 8.42 -1.21 12.71
C LEU A 164 7.83 -2.04 13.85
N LYS A 165 6.56 -2.46 13.70
CA LYS A 165 5.88 -3.35 14.66
C LYS A 165 6.69 -4.60 14.99
N LYS A 166 7.37 -5.19 14.00
CA LYS A 166 8.21 -6.39 14.19
C LYS A 166 9.58 -6.08 14.79
N LYS A 167 10.19 -4.97 14.40
CA LYS A 167 11.58 -4.62 14.74
C LYS A 167 11.69 -3.92 16.09
N ASP A 168 10.80 -2.97 16.36
CA ASP A 168 10.77 -2.15 17.55
C ASP A 168 9.32 -1.85 17.95
N PRO A 169 8.70 -2.73 18.77
CA PRO A 169 7.33 -2.55 19.25
C PRO A 169 7.13 -1.27 20.07
N LEU A 170 8.17 -0.77 20.75
CA LEU A 170 8.08 0.46 21.55
C LEU A 170 8.02 1.69 20.66
N ALA A 171 8.87 1.76 19.63
CA ALA A 171 8.81 2.83 18.65
C ALA A 171 7.49 2.78 17.84
N TYR A 172 6.98 1.58 17.52
CA TYR A 172 5.64 1.43 16.97
C TYR A 172 4.58 2.06 17.89
N GLU A 173 4.61 1.75 19.19
CA GLU A 173 3.67 2.31 20.17
C GLU A 173 3.74 3.85 20.25
N GLN A 174 4.93 4.43 20.12
CA GLN A 174 5.09 5.89 20.09
C GLN A 174 4.54 6.50 18.80
N VAL A 175 4.70 5.82 17.67
CA VAL A 175 4.13 6.24 16.38
C VAL A 175 2.61 6.17 16.40
N ILE A 176 2.01 5.11 16.96
CA ILE A 176 0.54 5.00 17.03
C ILE A 176 -0.09 6.01 18.00
N GLN A 177 0.63 6.42 19.05
CA GLN A 177 0.18 7.45 19.99
C GLN A 177 0.37 8.87 19.44
N GLY A 178 0.86 9.03 18.20
CA GLY A 178 1.14 10.34 17.59
C GLY A 178 2.31 11.08 18.25
N LYS A 179 3.07 10.43 19.13
CA LYS A 179 4.20 11.02 19.85
C LYS A 179 5.47 11.11 19.00
N MET A 180 5.53 10.33 17.92
CA MET A 180 6.67 10.25 17.02
C MET A 180 6.19 10.01 15.60
N LYS A 181 6.85 10.62 14.60
CA LYS A 181 6.57 10.29 13.20
C LYS A 181 7.27 8.99 12.81
N ILE A 182 6.69 8.24 11.89
CA ILE A 182 7.31 7.01 11.38
C ILE A 182 8.75 7.23 10.86
N ASN A 183 9.01 8.38 10.24
CA ASN A 183 10.34 8.75 9.73
C ASN A 183 11.37 8.98 10.84
N GLU A 184 10.93 9.36 12.04
CA GLU A 184 11.79 9.58 13.22
C GLU A 184 12.10 8.24 13.91
N ALA A 185 11.11 7.33 13.95
CA ALA A 185 11.28 5.98 14.48
C ALA A 185 12.31 5.17 13.68
N TRP A 186 12.33 5.36 12.37
CA TRP A 186 13.38 4.81 11.51
C TRP A 186 14.58 5.74 11.51
N ILE A 187 15.37 5.74 12.61
CA ILE A 187 16.68 6.38 12.64
C ILE A 187 17.44 5.91 11.40
N LYS A 188 17.68 6.84 10.46
CA LYS A 188 18.56 6.59 9.32
C LYS A 188 19.90 6.26 9.95
N VAL A 189 20.27 4.98 9.97
CA VAL A 189 21.65 4.58 10.27
C VAL A 189 22.50 5.50 9.40
N PRO A 190 23.36 6.35 9.99
CA PRO A 190 24.20 7.22 9.20
C PRO A 190 24.83 6.33 8.15
N ARG A 191 24.64 6.64 6.85
CA ARG A 191 25.35 5.90 5.80
C ARG A 191 26.78 5.86 6.27
N LYS A 192 27.32 4.65 6.57
CA LYS A 192 28.72 4.51 6.95
C LYS A 192 29.48 5.36 5.94
N GLN A 193 30.10 6.44 6.39
CA GLN A 193 31.01 7.18 5.54
C GLN A 193 32.09 6.15 5.23
N GLN A 194 31.99 5.54 4.05
CA GLN A 194 33.02 4.62 3.59
C GLN A 194 34.29 5.45 3.61
N GLN A 195 35.26 5.00 4.39
CA GLN A 195 36.60 5.57 4.33
C GLN A 195 37.00 5.59 2.85
N PRO A 196 37.69 6.62 2.33
CA PRO A 196 38.01 6.73 0.91
C PRO A 196 38.60 5.44 0.32
N ILE A 197 39.40 4.73 1.12
CA ILE A 197 39.99 3.42 0.80
C ILE A 197 38.95 2.31 0.58
N GLU A 198 37.87 2.26 1.35
CA GLU A 198 36.80 1.27 1.16
C GLU A 198 36.00 1.52 -0.11
N SER A 199 35.80 2.80 -0.48
CA SER A 199 35.16 3.16 -1.75
C SER A 199 36.03 2.76 -2.94
N ILE A 200 37.34 2.98 -2.86
CA ILE A 200 38.31 2.57 -3.89
C ILE A 200 38.36 1.05 -4.01
N LYS A 201 38.41 0.31 -2.89
CA LYS A 201 38.36 -1.16 -2.88
C LYS A 201 37.10 -1.69 -3.56
N ASN A 202 35.93 -1.17 -3.20
CA ASN A 202 34.67 -1.62 -3.80
C ASN A 202 34.61 -1.31 -5.31
N LYS A 203 35.10 -0.13 -5.74
CA LYS A 203 35.19 0.21 -7.16
C LYS A 203 36.15 -0.72 -7.90
N PHE A 204 37.32 -1.00 -7.33
CA PHE A 204 38.30 -1.93 -7.89
C PHE A 204 37.76 -3.37 -7.99
N PHE A 205 37.07 -3.86 -6.95
CA PHE A 205 36.44 -5.18 -6.96
C PHE A 205 35.24 -5.30 -7.91
N ASN A 206 34.68 -4.18 -8.38
CA ASN A 206 33.61 -4.18 -9.37
C ASN A 206 34.12 -4.00 -10.81
N LEU A 207 35.42 -3.75 -11.02
CA LEU A 207 36.03 -3.71 -12.34
C LEU A 207 36.14 -5.12 -12.94
N SER A 208 36.15 -5.20 -14.27
CA SER A 208 36.50 -6.43 -14.98
C SER A 208 37.95 -6.82 -14.71
N GLN A 209 38.33 -8.07 -14.96
CA GLN A 209 39.70 -8.53 -14.70
C GLN A 209 40.75 -7.73 -15.49
N ALA A 210 40.47 -7.46 -16.78
CA ALA A 210 41.36 -6.67 -17.63
C ALA A 210 41.53 -5.23 -17.11
N ASP A 211 40.44 -4.60 -16.65
CA ASP A 211 40.50 -3.23 -16.11
C ASP A 211 41.26 -3.15 -14.77
N ARG A 212 41.24 -4.23 -13.97
CA ARG A 212 42.03 -4.32 -12.73
C ARG A 212 43.52 -4.41 -13.02
N GLU A 213 43.89 -5.25 -13.98
CA GLU A 213 45.29 -5.45 -14.37
C GLU A 213 45.87 -4.16 -14.95
N ALA A 214 45.16 -3.49 -15.87
CA ALA A 214 45.56 -2.20 -16.42
C ALA A 214 45.67 -1.09 -15.34
N PHE A 215 44.77 -1.09 -14.37
CA PHE A 215 44.83 -0.13 -13.25
C PHE A 215 46.02 -0.37 -12.32
N LEU A 216 46.40 -1.63 -12.07
CA LEU A 216 47.58 -1.96 -11.27
C LEU A 216 48.87 -1.61 -12.00
N GLU A 217 48.94 -1.88 -13.30
CA GLU A 217 50.10 -1.56 -14.14
C GLU A 217 50.32 -0.05 -14.23
N TRP A 218 49.23 0.74 -14.35
CA TRP A 218 49.30 2.20 -14.30
C TRP A 218 49.79 2.72 -12.93
N LEU A 219 49.35 2.12 -11.81
CA LEU A 219 49.83 2.50 -10.48
C LEU A 219 51.31 2.20 -10.27
N GLU A 220 51.81 1.11 -10.87
CA GLU A 220 53.21 0.73 -10.78
C GLU A 220 54.09 1.69 -11.60
N GLN A 221 53.66 2.04 -12.81
CA GLN A 221 54.32 3.07 -13.62
C GLN A 221 54.34 4.45 -12.93
N GLU A 222 53.24 4.85 -12.30
CA GLU A 222 53.15 6.15 -11.64
C GLU A 222 54.02 6.22 -10.38
N LYS A 223 54.18 5.09 -9.67
CA LYS A 223 55.08 4.97 -8.51
C LYS A 223 56.54 5.12 -8.92
N ASP A 224 56.94 4.53 -10.04
CA ASP A 224 58.29 4.64 -10.58
C ASP A 224 58.59 6.07 -11.09
N ASN A 225 57.58 6.77 -11.60
CA ASN A 225 57.69 8.18 -11.99
C ASN A 225 57.82 9.15 -10.81
N LEU A 226 57.30 8.80 -9.63
CA LEU A 226 57.38 9.62 -8.41
C LEU A 226 58.65 9.40 -7.58
N GLN A 227 59.43 8.36 -7.88
CA GLN A 227 60.70 8.04 -7.21
C GLN A 227 61.95 8.47 -8.00
N ASN A 228 61.76 9.07 -9.18
CA ASN A 228 62.79 9.75 -9.99
C ASN A 228 62.62 11.28 -9.92
#